data_AF-A0A0U3AVC2-F1
#
_entry.id   AF-A0A0U3AVC2-F1
#
_cell.length_a   1.000
_cell.length_b   1.000
_cell.length_c   1.000
_cell.angle_alpha   90.00
_cell.angle_beta   90.00
_cell.angle_gamma   90.00
#
_symmetry.space_group_name_H-M   'P 1'
#
loop_
_entity.id
_entity.type
_entity.pdbx_description
1 polymer ?
#
loop_
_entity_poly.entity_id
_entity_poly.type
_entity_poly.pdbx_seq_one_letter_code
_entity_poly.pdbx_strand_id
1 'polypeptide(L)' 'MKYQAITNLANALLVFAVLAMLVTIWVGYIRPDEFSIAVQITAHISLIFAATMLKIAYVLRCIGRYERKLEV' A
#
# COMPACT_ATOMS: atom_id res chain seq x y z
N MET A 1 -19.61 1.76 -15.72
CA MET A 1 -18.47 0.81 -15.84
C MET A 1 -17.13 1.40 -15.40
N LYS A 2 -16.72 2.61 -15.85
CA LYS A 2 -15.40 3.19 -15.55
C LYS A 2 -15.04 3.25 -14.04
N TYR A 3 -15.97 3.71 -13.20
CA TYR A 3 -15.72 3.83 -11.75
C TYR A 3 -15.62 2.50 -11.00
N GLN A 4 -16.25 1.44 -11.51
CA GLN A 4 -16.10 0.10 -10.91
C GLN A 4 -14.69 -0.45 -11.13
N ALA A 5 -14.11 -0.21 -12.30
CA ALA A 5 -12.71 -0.56 -12.56
C ALA A 5 -11.77 0.23 -11.64
N ILE A 6 -12.04 1.51 -11.39
CA ILE A 6 -11.29 2.33 -10.42
C ILE A 6 -11.38 1.75 -9.01
N THR A 7 -12.58 1.40 -8.52
CA THR A 7 -12.73 0.76 -7.21
C THR A 7 -11.97 -0.56 -7.12
N ASN A 8 -12.03 -1.40 -8.17
CA ASN A 8 -11.34 -2.69 -8.18
C ASN A 8 -9.82 -2.52 -8.19
N LEU A 9 -9.30 -1.60 -9.00
CA LEU A 9 -7.88 -1.25 -9.03
C LEU A 9 -7.41 -0.71 -7.67
N ALA A 10 -8.20 0.18 -7.06
CA ALA A 10 -7.90 0.73 -5.75
C ALA A 10 -7.86 -0.34 -4.67
N ASN A 11 -8.79 -1.30 -4.68
CA ASN A 11 -8.77 -2.45 -3.76
C ASN A 11 -7.52 -3.31 -3.96
N ALA A 12 -7.13 -3.60 -5.21
CA ALA A 12 -5.91 -4.35 -5.49
C ALA A 12 -4.65 -3.61 -5.01
N LEU A 13 -4.58 -2.30 -5.23
CA LEU A 13 -3.49 -1.45 -4.75
C LEU A 13 -3.44 -1.38 -3.22
N LEU A 14 -4.59 -1.36 -2.53
CA LEU A 14 -4.63 -1.42 -1.07
C LEU A 14 -4.01 -2.72 -0.54
N VAL A 15 -4.42 -3.87 -1.09
CA VAL A 15 -3.86 -5.17 -0.68
C VAL A 15 -2.36 -5.22 -0.96
N PHE A 16 -1.95 -4.80 -2.16
CA PHE A 16 -0.54 -4.75 -2.53
C PHE A 16 0.27 -3.83 -1.61
N ALA A 17 -0.24 -2.65 -1.28
CA ALA A 17 0.42 -1.71 -0.36
C ALA A 17 0.59 -2.31 1.04
N VAL A 18 -0.45 -2.96 1.59
CA VAL A 18 -0.37 -3.64 2.89
C VAL A 18 0.68 -4.74 2.86
N LEU A 19 0.69 -5.59 1.83
CA LEU A 19 1.70 -6.65 1.71
C LEU A 19 3.12 -6.10 1.60
N ALA A 20 3.32 -5.04 0.80
CA ALA A 20 4.61 -4.37 0.70
C ALA A 20 5.05 -3.80 2.05
N MET A 21 4.13 -3.16 2.80
CA MET A 21 4.42 -2.65 4.15
C MET A 21 4.84 -3.78 5.10
N LEU A 22 4.11 -4.91 5.11
CA LEU A 22 4.44 -6.05 5.97
C LEU A 22 5.84 -6.62 5.67
N VAL A 23 6.20 -6.76 4.38
CA VAL A 23 7.54 -7.20 3.98
C VAL A 23 8.60 -6.21 4.44
N THR A 24 8.39 -4.91 4.23
CA THR A 24 9.35 -3.89 4.68
C THR A 24 9.49 -3.81 6.19
N ILE A 25 8.39 -4.03 6.94
CA ILE A 25 8.42 -4.07 8.40
C ILE A 25 9.18 -5.30 8.89
N TRP A 26 8.96 -6.45 8.26
CA TRP A 26 9.68 -7.68 8.59
C TRP A 26 11.19 -7.51 8.44
N VAL A 27 11.63 -6.99 7.29
CA VAL A 27 13.05 -6.77 6.97
C VAL A 27 13.66 -5.68 7.85
N GLY A 28 12.95 -4.55 8.04
CA GLY A 28 13.48 -3.38 8.73
C GLY A 28 13.44 -3.45 10.25
N TYR A 29 12.48 -4.18 10.83
CA TYR A 29 12.22 -4.13 12.28
C TYR A 29 12.18 -5.51 12.97
N ILE A 30 11.73 -6.58 12.31
CA ILE A 30 11.54 -7.88 12.97
C ILE A 30 12.80 -8.76 12.88
N ARG A 31 13.44 -8.80 11.71
CA ARG A 31 14.65 -9.59 11.45
C ARG A 31 15.83 -8.74 10.98
N PRO A 32 16.19 -7.64 11.67
CA PRO A 32 17.23 -6.73 11.19
C PRO A 32 18.60 -7.42 11.05
N ASP A 33 18.93 -8.36 11.93
CA ASP A 33 20.24 -9.04 11.93
C ASP A 33 20.44 -10.01 10.75
N GLU A 34 19.37 -10.37 10.02
CA GLU A 34 19.44 -11.25 8.85
C GLU A 34 19.79 -10.48 7.56
N PHE A 35 19.74 -9.15 7.58
CA PHE A 35 19.91 -8.30 6.40
C PHE A 35 21.00 -7.26 6.60
N SER A 36 21.71 -6.93 5.51
CA SER A 36 22.71 -5.87 5.54
C SER A 36 22.10 -4.51 5.84
N ILE A 37 22.90 -3.58 6.38
CA ILE A 37 22.49 -2.20 6.63
C ILE A 37 21.90 -1.53 5.38
N ALA A 38 22.47 -1.80 4.20
CA ALA A 38 21.94 -1.27 2.95
C ALA A 38 20.50 -1.74 2.69
N VAL A 39 20.22 -3.04 2.88
CA VAL A 39 18.87 -3.61 2.71
C VAL A 39 17.90 -3.07 3.76
N GLN A 40 18.34 -2.90 5.01
CA GLN A 40 17.52 -2.30 6.06
C GLN A 40 17.14 -0.85 5.72
N ILE A 41 18.08 -0.03 5.26
CA ILE A 41 17.80 1.36 4.83
C ILE A 41 16.81 1.38 3.67
N THR A 42 17.00 0.51 2.66
CA THR A 42 16.06 0.39 1.55
C THR A 42 14.67 -0.01 2.06
N ALA A 43 14.55 -0.97 2.98
CA ALA A 43 13.27 -1.39 3.54
C ALA A 43 12.53 -0.24 4.25
N HIS A 44 13.24 0.57 5.04
CA HIS A 44 12.65 1.73 5.71
C HIS A 44 12.16 2.80 4.73
N ILE A 45 12.94 3.10 3.69
CA ILE A 45 12.54 4.04 2.63
C ILE A 45 11.33 3.48 1.86
N SER A 46 11.38 2.21 1.48
CA SER A 46 10.28 1.52 0.80
C SER A 46 8.99 1.51 1.62
N LEU A 47 9.06 1.41 2.95
CA LEU A 47 7.91 1.50 3.84
C LEU A 47 7.19 2.86 3.71
N ILE A 48 7.93 3.96 3.57
CA ILE A 48 7.34 5.30 3.36
C ILE A 48 6.59 5.36 2.03
N PHE A 49 7.17 4.82 0.96
CA PHE A 49 6.51 4.73 -0.35
C PHE A 49 5.27 3.84 -0.30
N ALA A 50 5.34 2.68 0.35
CA ALA A 50 4.20 1.77 0.50
C ALA A 50 3.06 2.40 1.31
N ALA A 51 3.37 3.07 2.41
CA ALA A 51 2.38 3.81 3.21
C ALA A 51 1.73 4.96 2.43
N THR A 52 2.50 5.65 1.58
CA THR A 52 1.98 6.71 0.70
C THR A 52 1.05 6.12 -0.37
N MET A 53 1.45 5.01 -0.99
CA MET A 53 0.62 4.27 -1.94
C MET A 53 -0.68 3.78 -1.30
N LEU A 54 -0.66 3.30 -0.05
CA LEU A 54 -1.86 2.92 0.71
C LEU A 54 -2.85 4.08 0.82
N LYS A 55 -2.38 5.29 1.19
CA LYS A 55 -3.22 6.48 1.29
C LYS A 55 -3.83 6.87 -0.06
N ILE A 56 -3.03 6.86 -1.13
CA ILE A 56 -3.50 7.17 -2.49
C ILE A 56 -4.54 6.14 -2.94
N ALA A 57 -4.28 4.84 -2.74
CA ALA A 57 -5.20 3.77 -3.08
C ALA A 57 -6.53 3.90 -2.31
N TYR A 58 -6.47 4.29 -1.03
CA TYR A 58 -7.67 4.56 -0.25
C TYR A 58 -8.51 5.70 -0.85
N VAL A 59 -7.87 6.82 -1.21
CA VAL A 59 -8.57 7.96 -1.85
C VAL A 59 -9.20 7.53 -3.18
N LEU A 60 -8.51 6.75 -4.01
CA LEU A 60 -9.07 6.22 -5.27
C LEU A 60 -10.27 5.30 -5.03
N ARG A 61 -10.21 4.46 -3.99
CA ARG A 61 -11.34 3.61 -3.57
C ARG A 61 -12.53 4.48 -3.19
N CYS A 62 -12.29 5.54 -2.40
CA CYS A 62 -13.32 6.48 -1.99
C CYS A 62 -13.98 7.17 -3.18
N ILE A 63 -13.19 7.72 -4.11
CA ILE A 63 -13.70 8.34 -5.35
C ILE A 63 -14.53 7.33 -6.15
N GLY A 64 -14.01 6.12 -6.37
CA GLY A 64 -14.71 5.10 -7.14
C GLY A 64 -16.04 4.65 -6.50
N ARG A 65 -16.11 4.57 -5.16
CA ARG A 65 -17.35 4.23 -4.43
C ARG A 65 -18.33 5.40 -4.42
N TYR A 66 -17.86 6.62 -4.16
CA TYR A 66 -18.67 7.83 -4.14
C TYR A 66 -19.39 8.07 -5.47
N GLU A 67 -18.68 8.00 -6.60
CA GLU A 67 -19.27 8.17 -7.95
C GLU A 67 -20.32 7.11 -8.29
N ARG A 68 -20.30 5.96 -7.58
CA ARG A 68 -21.28 4.88 -7.72
C ARG A 68 -22.43 4.99 -6.72
N LYS A 69 -22.50 6.06 -5.92
CA LYS A 69 -23.45 6.24 -4.81
C LYS A 69 -23.40 5.10 -3.79
N LEU A 70 -22.23 4.50 -3.61
CA LEU A 70 -21.98 3.53 -2.56
C LEU A 70 -21.43 4.27 -1.33
N GLU A 71 -21.61 3.68 -0.15
CA GLU A 71 -20.92 4.10 1.07
C GLU A 71 -19.41 4.13 0.84
N VAL A 72 -18.65 4.97 1.56
CA VAL A 72 -17.24 5.24 1.29
C VAL A 72 -16.35 4.59 2.34
#